data_AF-A0A810NPA5-F1
#
_entry.id   AF-A0A810NPA5-F1
#
_cell.length_a   1.000
_cell.length_b   1.000
_cell.length_c   1.000
_cell.angle_alpha   90.00
_cell.angle_beta   90.00
_cell.angle_gamma   90.00
#
_symmetry.space_group_name_H-M   'P 1'
#
loop_
_entity.id
_entity.type
_entity.pdbx_description
1 polymer ?
#
loop_
_entity_poly.entity_id
_entity_poly.type
_entity_poly.pdbx_seq_one_letter_code
_entity_poly.pdbx_strand_id
1 'polypeptide(L)'
;MLGTDGDLPDDRARAGQVARELLADSARAGLIASIPAQPAVVPLARDRLRLMLGTSGSPQLVVFVRPLRTPVASSEAGSCPVWQDLTAAAAV
;
A
#
# COMPACT_ATOMS: atom_id res chain seq x y z
N MET A 1 1.19 6.00 8.17
CA MET A 1 2.54 5.62 7.70
C MET A 1 2.94 4.37 8.46
N LEU A 2 3.60 3.43 7.79
CA LEU A 2 4.13 2.21 8.41
C LEU A 2 5.62 2.43 8.67
N GLY A 3 6.02 2.29 9.93
CA GLY A 3 7.40 2.51 10.37
C GLY A 3 7.88 1.37 11.25
N THR A 4 9.20 1.23 11.29
CA THR A 4 9.93 0.24 12.10
C THR A 4 11.06 0.94 12.84
N ASP A 5 11.61 0.28 13.86
CA ASP A 5 12.74 0.83 14.62
C ASP A 5 14.04 0.84 13.79
N GLY A 6 14.15 -0.04 12.79
CA GLY A 6 15.29 -0.13 11.85
C GLY A 6 14.89 -0.06 10.37
N ASP A 7 15.88 -0.22 9.48
CA ASP A 7 15.71 -0.32 8.02
C ASP A 7 16.42 -1.56 7.43
N LEU A 8 16.48 -2.63 8.22
CA LEU A 8 17.09 -3.88 7.78
C LEU A 8 16.16 -4.63 6.82
N PRO A 9 16.66 -5.65 6.08
CA PRO A 9 15.81 -6.48 5.22
C PRO A 9 14.56 -7.03 5.95
N ASP A 10 14.70 -7.45 7.20
CA ASP A 10 13.59 -7.98 8.00
C ASP A 10 12.55 -6.91 8.36
N ASP A 11 12.99 -5.69 8.66
CA ASP A 11 12.10 -4.55 8.90
C ASP A 11 11.25 -4.23 7.66
N ARG A 12 11.90 -4.24 6.49
CA ARG A 12 11.24 -4.02 5.20
C ARG A 12 10.25 -5.13 4.87
N ALA A 13 10.62 -6.39 5.13
CA ALA A 13 9.74 -7.54 4.93
C ALA A 13 8.50 -7.46 5.84
N ARG A 14 8.70 -7.14 7.12
CA ARG A 14 7.62 -6.97 8.09
C ARG A 14 6.70 -5.82 7.70
N ALA A 15 7.26 -4.67 7.29
CA ALA A 15 6.47 -3.55 6.81
C ALA A 15 5.65 -3.90 5.55
N GLY A 16 6.22 -4.69 4.64
CA GLY A 16 5.52 -5.20 3.46
C GLY A 16 4.34 -6.11 3.80
N GLN A 17 4.51 -7.02 4.77
CA GLN A 17 3.44 -7.91 5.22
C GLN A 17 2.29 -7.13 5.86
N VAL A 18 2.61 -6.20 6.76
CA VAL A 18 1.60 -5.33 7.40
C VAL A 18 0.89 -4.47 6.37
N ALA A 19 1.60 -3.98 5.35
CA ALA A 19 0.98 -3.22 4.27
C ALA A 19 -0.01 -4.08 3.47
N ARG A 20 0.32 -5.33 3.19
CA ARG A 20 -0.59 -6.27 2.51
C ARG A 20 -1.86 -6.50 3.31
N GLU A 21 -1.73 -6.71 4.62
CA GLU A 21 -2.88 -6.89 5.53
C GLU A 21 -3.75 -5.63 5.55
N LEU A 22 -3.14 -4.45 5.70
CA LEU A 22 -3.83 -3.17 5.67
C LEU A 22 -4.61 -2.95 4.36
N LEU A 23 -4.02 -3.29 3.21
CA LEU A 23 -4.71 -3.17 1.91
C LEU A 23 -5.92 -4.12 1.84
N ALA A 24 -5.79 -5.35 2.32
CA ALA A 24 -6.88 -6.32 2.35
C ALA A 24 -8.01 -5.88 3.30
N ASP A 25 -7.65 -5.36 4.48
CA ASP A 25 -8.61 -4.84 5.46
C ASP A 25 -9.32 -3.59 4.93
N SER A 26 -8.59 -2.69 4.27
CA SER A 26 -9.15 -1.49 3.64
C SER A 26 -10.17 -1.86 2.57
N ALA A 27 -9.87 -2.85 1.73
CA ALA A 27 -10.81 -3.34 0.73
C ALA A 27 -12.09 -3.92 1.37
N ARG A 28 -11.95 -4.72 2.44
CA ARG A 28 -13.09 -5.24 3.21
C ARG A 28 -13.92 -4.14 3.87
N ALA A 29 -13.29 -3.04 4.25
CA ALA A 29 -13.95 -1.87 4.84
C ALA A 29 -14.56 -0.89 3.80
N GLY A 30 -14.49 -1.20 2.50
CA GLY A 30 -14.97 -0.29 1.45
C GLY A 30 -14.11 0.97 1.30
N LEU A 31 -12.83 0.89 1.66
CA LEU A 31 -11.85 1.96 1.52
C LEU A 31 -10.93 1.67 0.33
N ILE A 32 -10.54 2.72 -0.39
CA ILE A 32 -9.46 2.65 -1.37
C ILE A 32 -8.17 2.95 -0.63
N ALA A 33 -7.24 2.01 -0.67
CA ALA A 33 -5.90 2.18 -0.14
C ALA A 33 -4.84 2.04 -1.25
N SER A 34 -3.82 2.90 -1.25
CA SER A 34 -2.72 2.85 -2.23
C SER A 34 -1.37 3.19 -1.60
N ILE A 35 -0.32 2.58 -2.14
CA ILE A 35 1.07 2.81 -1.73
C ILE A 35 1.75 3.62 -2.84
N PRO A 36 2.18 4.87 -2.60
CA PRO A 36 2.95 5.64 -3.57
C PRO A 36 4.38 5.08 -3.66
N ALA A 37 4.88 4.87 -4.87
CA ALA A 37 6.15 4.18 -5.13
C ALA A 37 7.42 4.95 -4.69
N GLN A 38 7.32 6.24 -4.34
CA GLN A 38 8.46 7.16 -4.32
C GLN A 38 8.97 7.61 -2.93
N PRO A 39 8.15 7.80 -1.87
CA PRO A 39 8.63 8.55 -0.71
C PRO A 39 9.55 7.79 0.24
N ALA A 40 9.44 6.46 0.34
CA ALA A 40 10.20 5.67 1.31
C ALA A 40 11.47 5.01 0.75
N VAL A 41 11.65 5.02 -0.58
CA VAL A 41 12.77 4.36 -1.28
C VAL A 41 13.97 5.31 -1.45
N VAL A 42 13.73 6.62 -1.42
CA VAL A 42 14.77 7.66 -1.52
C VAL A 42 15.18 8.09 -0.11
N PRO A 43 16.45 7.87 0.32
CA PRO A 43 16.87 8.16 1.69
C PRO A 43 16.58 9.59 2.15
N LEU A 44 16.85 10.59 1.30
CA LEU A 44 16.58 11.99 1.60
C LEU A 44 15.08 12.31 1.78
N ALA A 45 14.21 11.66 1.00
CA ALA A 45 12.77 11.83 1.14
C ALA A 45 12.27 11.19 2.44
N ARG A 46 12.86 10.05 2.84
CA ARG A 46 12.58 9.37 4.10
C ARG A 46 12.95 10.21 5.32
N ASP A 47 14.13 10.84 5.31
CA ASP A 47 14.54 11.73 6.40
C ASP A 47 13.62 12.94 6.55
N ARG A 48 13.21 13.54 5.43
CA ARG A 48 12.23 14.63 5.44
C ARG A 48 10.87 14.17 5.97
N LEU A 49 10.41 12.99 5.56
CA LEU A 49 9.18 12.39 6.09
C LEU A 49 9.26 12.15 7.60
N ARG A 50 10.39 11.62 8.08
CA ARG A 50 10.62 11.40 9.51
C ARG A 50 10.51 12.71 10.30
N LEU A 51 11.13 13.77 9.80
CA LEU A 51 11.06 15.11 10.39
C LEU A 51 9.63 15.67 10.37
N MET A 52 8.93 15.58 9.23
CA MET A 52 7.56 16.09 9.09
C MET A 52 6.55 15.34 9.98
N LEU A 53 6.77 14.05 10.22
CA LEU A 53 5.88 13.23 11.04
C LEU A 53 6.24 13.29 12.54
N GLY A 54 7.38 13.89 12.90
CA GLY A 54 7.84 13.96 14.29
C GLY A 54 8.15 12.60 14.93
N THR A 55 8.39 11.57 14.11
CA THR A 55 8.60 10.20 14.59
C THR A 55 10.08 9.88 14.72
N SER A 56 10.47 9.13 15.75
CA SER A 56 11.85 8.63 15.89
C SER A 56 12.16 7.43 14.99
N GLY A 57 11.14 6.64 14.62
CA GLY A 57 11.28 5.44 13.78
C GLY A 57 11.58 5.71 12.31
N SER A 58 11.96 4.65 11.59
CA SER A 58 12.29 4.67 10.16
C SER A 58 11.02 4.50 9.31
N PRO A 59 10.67 5.48 8.45
CA PRO A 59 9.58 5.32 7.49
C PRO A 59 9.83 4.24 6.45
N GLN A 60 9.01 3.18 6.51
CA GLN A 60 9.07 2.05 5.59
C GLN A 60 8.13 2.23 4.41
N LEU A 61 6.87 2.61 4.68
CA LEU A 61 5.85 2.80 3.64
C LEU A 61 4.90 3.96 3.98
N VAL A 62 4.46 4.65 2.93
CA VAL A 62 3.34 5.60 3.00
C VAL A 62 2.11 4.89 2.42
N VAL A 63 0.95 5.11 3.02
CA VAL A 63 -0.32 4.56 2.52
C VAL A 63 -1.34 5.69 2.51
N PHE A 64 -1.95 5.91 1.34
CA PHE A 64 -3.10 6.78 1.21
C PHE A 64 -4.36 5.95 1.39
N VAL A 65 -5.25 6.37 2.29
CA VAL A 65 -6.53 5.71 2.52
C VAL A 65 -7.63 6.74 2.29
N ARG A 66 -8.64 6.37 1.51
CA ARG A 66 -9.80 7.22 1.22
C ARG A 66 -11.10 6.40 1.19
N PRO A 67 -12.25 6.98 1.54
CA PRO A 67 -13.53 6.33 1.35
C PRO A 67 -13.85 6.08 -0.13
N LEU A 68 -14.45 4.94 -0.48
CA LEU A 68 -15.18 4.85 -1.75
C LEU A 68 -16.40 5.78 -1.65
N ARG A 69 -16.47 6.81 -2.51
CA ARG A 69 -17.65 7.68 -2.62
C ARG A 69 -18.78 7.04 -3.44
N THR A 70 -18.48 5.95 -4.14
CA THR A 70 -19.43 5.11 -4.88
C THR A 70 -19.33 3.70 -4.30
N PRO A 71 -20.41 3.06 -3.82
CA PRO A 71 -20.31 1.67 -3.40
C PRO A 71 -19.82 0.85 -4.59
N VAL A 72 -18.73 0.09 -4.39
CA VAL A 72 -18.39 -0.96 -5.36
C VAL A 72 -19.52 -1.97 -5.25
N ALA A 73 -20.39 -2.01 -6.26
CA ALA A 73 -21.29 -3.14 -6.39
C ALA A 73 -20.40 -4.38 -6.36
N SER A 74 -20.70 -5.31 -5.45
CA SER A 74 -19.98 -6.56 -5.30
C SER A 74 -19.87 -7.22 -6.68
N SER A 75 -18.74 -7.01 -7.35
CA SER A 75 -18.43 -7.69 -8.59
C SER A 75 -18.20 -9.12 -8.17
N GLU A 76 -19.16 -10.00 -8.49
CA GLU A 76 -18.86 -11.42 -8.56
C GLU A 76 -17.55 -11.57 -9.32
N ALA A 77 -16.63 -12.37 -8.77
CA ALA A 77 -15.19 -12.37 -9.04
C ALA A 77 -14.75 -12.66 -10.50
N GLY A 78 -15.62 -12.49 -11.50
CA GLY A 78 -15.33 -12.66 -12.93
C GLY A 78 -15.49 -11.40 -13.80
N SER A 79 -15.93 -10.25 -13.28
CA SER A 79 -16.25 -9.08 -14.14
C SER A 79 -15.52 -7.79 -13.75
N CYS A 80 -14.20 -7.89 -13.54
CA CYS A 80 -13.35 -6.71 -13.54
C CYS A 80 -12.62 -6.66 -14.89
N PRO A 81 -12.97 -5.73 -15.80
CA PRO A 81 -12.43 -5.71 -17.17
C PRO A 81 -10.91 -5.58 -17.21
N VAL A 82 -10.32 -4.87 -16.23
CA VAL A 82 -8.86 -4.70 -16.13
C VAL A 82 -8.10 -6.02 -15.86
N TRP A 83 -8.73 -6.98 -15.18
CA TRP A 83 -8.12 -8.29 -14.92
C TRP A 83 -8.34 -9.26 -16.08
N GLN A 84 -9.39 -9.09 -16.88
CA GLN A 84 -9.63 -9.90 -18.08
C GLN A 84 -8.51 -9.70 -19.11
N ASP A 85 -8.07 -8.46 -19.32
CA ASP A 85 -6.96 -8.14 -20.24
C ASP A 85 -5.61 -8.72 -19.79
N LEU A 86 -5.34 -8.70 -18.48
CA LEU A 86 -4.10 -9.27 -17.92
C LEU A 86 -4.09 -10.81 -17.98
N THR A 87 -5.25 -11.45 -17.84
CA THR A 87 -5.36 -12.91 -17.95
C THR A 87 -5.23 -13.34 -19.42
N ALA A 88 -5.77 -12.55 -20.37
CA ALA A 88 -5.62 -12.80 -21.81
C ALA A 88 -4.17 -12.60 -22.28
N ALA A 89 -3.44 -11.63 -21.72
CA ALA A 89 -2.04 -11.38 -22.07
C ALA A 89 -1.06 -12.44 -21.53
N ALA A 90 -1.44 -13.23 -20.53
CA ALA A 90 -0.59 -14.28 -19.93
C ALA A 90 -0.77 -15.67 -20.57
N ALA A 91 -1.62 -15.80 -21.60
CA ALA A 91 -1.95 -17.07 -22.26
C ALA A 91 -1.32 -17.26 -23.65
N VAL A 92 -0.26 -16.50 -23.98
CA VAL A 92 0.49 -16.60 -25.25
C VAL A 92 1.92 -17.07 -24.99
#